data_AF-A0A1Y2DP02-F1
#
_entry.id   AF-A0A1Y2DP02-F1
#
_cell.length_a   1.000
_cell.length_b   1.000
_cell.length_c   1.000
_cell.angle_alpha   90.00
_cell.angle_beta   90.00
_cell.angle_gamma   90.00
#
_symmetry.space_group_name_H-M   'P 1'
#
loop_
_entity.id
_entity.type
_entity.pdbx_description
1 polymer ?
#
loop_
_entity_poly.entity_id
_entity_poly.type
_entity_poly.pdbx_seq_one_letter_code
_entity_poly.pdbx_strand_id
1 'polypeptide(L)'
;MGFGGYLKKAVEAVGRRGCTHLHLHSMGAAIPLALSLAMSIRDALPGGAASPADVGVGKGVVEMKVTTGTVSVADEVEPDDEDSDIHLQTRQKSTITIELSLPPALAQAIVAGGGVLPGGRGGERRGGGRRRGG
;
A
#
# COMPACT_ATOMS: atom_id res chain seq x y z
N MET A 1 -5.27 -11.77 -4.73
CA MET A 1 -5.62 -10.89 -3.58
C MET A 1 -6.30 -9.65 -4.13
N GLY A 2 -7.46 -9.26 -3.59
CA GLY A 2 -8.13 -8.00 -3.98
C GLY A 2 -7.56 -6.79 -3.24
N PHE A 3 -8.10 -5.61 -3.53
CA PHE A 3 -7.70 -4.31 -2.96
C PHE A 3 -7.48 -4.32 -1.44
N GLY A 4 -8.45 -4.83 -0.66
CA GLY A 4 -8.36 -4.88 0.80
C GLY A 4 -7.21 -5.75 1.32
N GLY A 5 -6.79 -6.77 0.56
CA GLY A 5 -5.64 -7.60 0.90
C GLY A 5 -4.32 -6.84 0.76
N TYR A 6 -4.18 -6.01 -0.29
CA TYR A 6 -3.00 -5.15 -0.46
C TYR A 6 -2.94 -4.06 0.60
N LEU A 7 -4.07 -3.42 0.91
CA LEU A 7 -4.15 -2.41 1.96
C LEU A 7 -3.75 -2.98 3.32
N LYS A 8 -4.30 -4.14 3.70
CA LYS A 8 -3.94 -4.81 4.95
C LYS A 8 -2.45 -5.10 5.03
N LYS A 9 -1.85 -5.62 3.95
CA LYS A 9 -0.40 -5.90 3.90
C LYS A 9 0.45 -4.63 4.06
N ALA A 10 0.08 -3.54 3.41
CA ALA A 10 0.80 -2.28 3.51
C ALA A 10 0.72 -1.69 4.93
N VAL A 11 -0.48 -1.70 5.53
CA VAL A 11 -0.69 -1.24 6.91
C VAL A 11 0.05 -2.13 7.92
N GLU A 12 0.05 -3.46 7.72
CA GLU A 12 0.82 -4.38 8.55
C GLU A 12 2.34 -4.21 8.38
N ALA A 13 2.81 -3.85 7.19
CA ALA A 13 4.23 -3.57 6.96
C ALA A 13 4.68 -2.34 7.77
N VAL A 14 3.89 -1.27 7.76
CA VAL A 14 4.21 -0.07 8.54
C VAL A 14 4.03 -0.33 10.03
N GLY A 15 2.85 -0.79 10.42
CA GLY A 15 2.51 -1.07 11.81
C GLY A 15 3.43 -2.14 12.41
N ARG A 16 3.32 -3.38 11.97
CA ARG A 16 3.92 -4.53 12.68
C ARG A 16 5.40 -4.73 12.35
N ARG A 17 5.82 -4.36 11.14
CA ARG A 17 7.22 -4.56 10.69
C ARG A 17 8.07 -3.29 10.80
N GLY A 18 7.47 -2.16 11.19
CA GLY A 18 8.19 -0.90 11.35
C GLY A 18 8.72 -0.33 10.03
N CYS A 19 8.13 -0.69 8.88
CA CYS A 19 8.55 -0.13 7.59
C CYS A 19 8.21 1.36 7.56
N THR A 20 9.22 2.20 7.31
CA THR A 20 9.07 3.67 7.25
C THR A 20 8.85 4.19 5.83
N HIS A 21 9.15 3.37 4.83
CA HIS A 21 9.02 3.68 3.41
C HIS A 21 8.24 2.55 2.72
N LEU A 22 7.26 2.93 1.89
CA LEU A 22 6.55 2.00 1.03
C LEU A 22 6.68 2.46 -0.42
N HIS A 23 7.05 1.53 -1.30
CA HIS A 23 7.16 1.78 -2.73
C HIS A 23 6.09 0.94 -3.45
N LEU A 24 5.21 1.61 -4.19
CA LEU A 24 4.22 0.98 -5.03
C LEU A 24 4.61 1.18 -6.49
N HIS A 25 4.84 0.08 -7.19
CA HIS A 25 5.10 0.07 -8.62
C HIS A 25 3.87 -0.46 -9.35
N SER A 26 3.47 0.21 -10.41
CA SER A 26 2.33 -0.20 -11.22
C SER A 26 2.52 0.15 -12.68
N MET A 27 1.89 -0.63 -13.56
CA MET A 27 1.99 -0.50 -15.01
C MET A 27 0.61 -0.64 -15.64
N GLY A 28 0.37 0.10 -16.73
CA GLY A 28 -0.84 -0.02 -17.54
C GLY A 28 -2.14 0.06 -16.72
N ALA A 29 -3.02 -0.93 -16.88
CA ALA A 29 -4.36 -0.93 -16.26
C ALA A 29 -4.37 -0.97 -14.72
N ALA A 30 -3.24 -1.31 -14.08
CA ALA A 30 -3.14 -1.32 -12.62
C ALA A 30 -2.83 0.06 -12.01
N ILE A 31 -2.54 1.08 -12.84
CA ILE A 31 -2.19 2.43 -12.39
C ILE A 31 -3.30 3.07 -11.52
N PRO A 32 -4.58 3.08 -11.94
CA PRO A 32 -5.65 3.64 -11.11
C PRO A 32 -5.77 2.94 -9.76
N LEU A 33 -5.66 1.60 -9.76
CA LEU A 33 -5.71 0.79 -8.54
C LEU A 33 -4.58 1.15 -7.56
N ALA A 34 -3.36 1.34 -8.08
CA ALA A 34 -2.20 1.71 -7.27
C ALA A 34 -2.32 3.10 -6.66
N LEU A 35 -2.86 4.08 -7.40
CA LEU A 35 -3.15 5.42 -6.87
C LEU A 35 -4.20 5.37 -5.75
N SER A 36 -5.33 4.68 -5.98
CA SER A 36 -6.36 4.50 -4.95
C SER A 36 -5.82 3.78 -3.71
N LEU A 37 -4.96 2.79 -3.92
CA LEU A 37 -4.32 2.07 -2.82
C LEU A 37 -3.37 2.98 -2.05
N ALA A 38 -2.54 3.77 -2.71
CA ALA A 38 -1.61 4.71 -2.05
C ALA A 38 -2.36 5.74 -1.20
N MET A 39 -3.47 6.29 -1.71
CA MET A 39 -4.34 7.19 -0.94
C MET A 39 -4.93 6.48 0.28
N SER A 40 -5.46 5.26 0.09
CA SER A 40 -6.06 4.51 1.20
C SER A 40 -5.04 4.08 2.25
N ILE A 41 -3.80 3.76 1.85
CA ILE A 41 -2.70 3.49 2.78
C ILE A 41 -2.41 4.74 3.59
N ARG A 42 -2.23 5.89 2.91
CA ARG A 42 -2.00 7.16 3.57
C ARG A 42 -3.06 7.42 4.63
N ASP A 43 -4.34 7.32 4.27
CA ASP A 43 -5.47 7.57 5.18
C ASP A 43 -5.55 6.59 6.36
N ALA A 44 -5.14 5.33 6.15
CA ALA A 44 -5.16 4.30 7.18
C ALA A 44 -3.97 4.39 8.17
N LEU A 45 -2.93 5.16 7.85
CA LEU A 45 -1.79 5.37 8.73
C LEU A 45 -2.04 6.53 9.71
N PRO A 46 -1.44 6.50 10.91
CA PRO A 46 -1.54 7.62 11.84
C PRO A 46 -0.94 8.88 11.20
N GLY A 47 -1.66 10.00 11.22
CA GLY A 47 -1.27 11.23 10.49
C GLY A 47 -1.73 11.28 9.02
N GLY A 48 -2.45 10.26 8.54
CA GLY A 48 -3.06 10.18 7.22
C GLY A 48 -4.23 11.13 6.99
N ALA A 49 -5.18 11.10 7.92
CA ALA A 49 -6.33 12.00 7.96
C ALA A 49 -5.93 13.32 8.64
N ALA A 50 -5.06 14.10 8.01
CA ALA A 50 -4.92 15.50 8.41
C ALA A 50 -6.27 16.18 8.17
N SER A 51 -6.90 16.71 9.22
CA SER A 51 -8.00 17.66 9.06
C SER A 51 -7.49 18.82 8.19
N PRO A 52 -8.31 19.49 7.36
CA PRO A 52 -7.88 20.70 6.66
C PRO A 52 -7.30 21.79 7.59
N ALA A 53 -7.51 21.69 8.91
CA ALA A 53 -6.90 22.52 9.96
C ALA A 53 -5.46 22.10 10.39
N ASP A 54 -5.00 20.90 10.03
CA ASP A 54 -3.66 20.35 10.33
C ASP A 54 -2.70 20.49 9.13
N VAL A 55 -3.11 21.15 8.05
CA VAL A 55 -2.30 21.47 6.86
C VAL A 55 -1.35 22.64 7.15
N GLY A 56 -0.69 22.59 8.31
CA GLY A 56 0.45 23.42 8.67
C GLY A 56 1.72 22.59 8.50
N VAL A 57 2.68 23.12 7.75
CA VAL A 57 4.03 22.55 7.58
C VAL A 57 4.57 22.11 8.94
N GLY A 58 4.81 20.80 9.11
CA GLY A 58 5.50 20.26 10.28
C GLY A 58 4.72 19.30 11.20
N LYS A 59 3.46 18.95 10.92
CA LYS A 59 2.69 18.00 11.76
C LYS A 59 2.44 16.65 11.10
N GLY A 60 3.41 15.73 11.21
CA GLY A 60 3.14 14.27 11.20
C GLY A 60 2.43 13.65 9.98
N VAL A 61 2.42 14.30 8.80
CA VAL A 61 1.75 13.78 7.60
C VAL A 61 2.67 12.84 6.83
N VAL A 62 2.13 11.72 6.34
CA VAL A 62 2.84 10.81 5.41
C VAL A 62 3.09 11.53 4.09
N GLU A 63 4.36 11.61 3.68
CA GLU A 63 4.77 12.21 2.41
C GLU A 63 4.51 11.24 1.26
N MET A 64 4.06 11.76 0.12
CA MET A 64 3.80 10.98 -1.09
C MET A 64 4.50 11.61 -2.28
N LYS A 65 5.37 10.85 -2.95
CA LYS A 65 6.01 11.23 -4.20
C LYS A 65 5.56 10.29 -5.30
N VAL A 66 5.14 10.84 -6.44
CA VAL A 66 4.69 10.06 -7.60
C VAL A 66 5.62 10.35 -8.77
N THR A 67 6.20 9.29 -9.33
CA THR A 67 7.09 9.36 -10.49
C THR A 67 6.46 8.56 -11.62
N THR A 68 6.31 9.16 -12.80
CA THR A 68 5.85 8.46 -14.00
C THR A 68 7.05 7.97 -14.81
N GLY A 69 6.85 6.94 -15.61
CA GLY A 69 7.87 6.43 -16.52
C GLY A 69 7.30 5.53 -17.60
N THR A 70 8.19 4.99 -18.42
CA THR A 70 7.86 4.02 -19.46
C THR A 70 8.79 2.82 -19.32
N VAL A 71 8.24 1.61 -19.45
CA VAL A 71 9.02 0.37 -19.46
C VAL A 71 8.75 -0.40 -20.75
N SER A 72 9.79 -0.99 -21.31
CA SER A 72 9.68 -1.93 -22.43
C SER A 72 9.44 -3.33 -21.90
N VAL A 73 8.40 -3.98 -22.40
CA VAL A 73 8.05 -5.37 -22.10
C VAL A 73 8.20 -6.17 -23.38
N ALA A 74 8.81 -7.35 -23.28
CA ALA A 74 8.87 -8.31 -24.38
C ALA A 74 7.81 -9.38 -24.13
N ASP A 75 6.98 -9.64 -25.12
CA ASP A 75 6.01 -10.73 -25.11
C ASP A 75 6.38 -11.72 -26.22
N GLU A 76 6.26 -13.01 -25.92
CA GLU A 76 6.38 -14.06 -26.93
C GLU A 76 5.08 -14.10 -27.74
N VAL A 77 5.22 -14.16 -29.05
CA VAL A 77 4.11 -14.27 -30.00
C VAL A 77 4.28 -15.57 -30.77
N GLU A 78 3.30 -16.46 -30.61
CA GLU A 78 3.20 -17.70 -31.37
C GLU A 78 2.69 -17.37 -32.79
N PRO A 79 3.39 -17.79 -33.85
CA PRO A 79 2.96 -17.52 -35.22
C PRO A 79 1.73 -18.37 -35.59
N ASP A 80 0.96 -17.88 -36.55
CA ASP A 80 -0.21 -18.61 -37.09
C ASP A 80 0.18 -19.81 -37.98
N ASP A 81 1.45 -19.88 -38.40
CA ASP A 81 2.02 -20.96 -39.21
C ASP A 81 2.92 -21.84 -38.34
N GLU A 82 2.64 -23.15 -38.32
CA GLU A 82 3.35 -24.14 -37.50
C GLU A 82 4.82 -24.34 -37.91
N ASP A 83 5.19 -23.91 -39.13
CA ASP A 83 6.58 -23.95 -39.62
C ASP A 83 7.40 -22.70 -39.26
N SER A 84 6.76 -21.69 -38.65
CA SER A 84 7.41 -20.43 -38.27
C SER A 84 7.91 -20.45 -36.82
N ASP A 85 9.03 -19.76 -36.56
CA ASP A 85 9.61 -19.64 -35.23
C ASP A 85 8.84 -18.66 -34.33
N ILE A 86 8.89 -18.87 -33.01
CA ILE A 86 8.39 -17.91 -32.02
C ILE A 86 9.17 -16.59 -32.15
N HIS A 87 8.46 -15.46 -32.10
CA HIS A 87 9.06 -14.13 -32.18
C HIS A 87 8.78 -13.29 -30.93
N LEU A 88 9.75 -12.45 -30.56
CA LEU A 88 9.62 -11.50 -29.46
C LEU A 88 9.05 -10.17 -29.96
N GLN A 89 7.90 -9.79 -29.44
CA GLN A 89 7.32 -8.47 -29.66
C GLN A 89 7.62 -7.54 -28.48
N THR A 90 8.27 -6.41 -28.74
CA THR A 90 8.49 -5.39 -27.72
C THR A 90 7.34 -4.38 -27.71
N ARG A 91 6.76 -4.15 -26.53
CA ARG A 91 5.71 -3.14 -26.29
C ARG A 91 6.13 -2.21 -25.16
N GLN A 92 5.82 -0.93 -25.30
CA GLN A 92 6.03 0.04 -24.23
C GLN A 92 4.78 0.15 -23.36
N LYS A 93 4.96 0.19 -22.04
CA LYS A 93 3.88 0.41 -21.07
C LYS A 93 4.22 1.60 -20.19
N SER A 94 3.22 2.44 -19.93
CA SER A 94 3.31 3.47 -18.91
C SER A 94 3.43 2.83 -17.53
N THR A 95 4.21 3.47 -16.67
CA THR A 95 4.46 3.04 -15.29
C THR A 95 4.29 4.22 -14.35
N ILE A 96 3.94 3.89 -13.11
CA ILE A 96 4.03 4.81 -11.98
C ILE A 96 4.82 4.14 -10.87
N THR A 97 5.59 4.95 -10.16
CA THR A 97 6.22 4.61 -8.88
C THR A 97 5.71 5.60 -7.86
N ILE A 98 5.06 5.11 -6.80
CA ILE A 98 4.57 5.92 -5.69
C ILE A 98 5.40 5.58 -4.45
N GLU A 99 6.04 6.58 -3.87
CA GLU A 99 6.83 6.47 -2.65
C GLU A 99 6.03 7.12 -1.51
N LEU A 100 5.77 6.36 -0.46
CA LEU A 100 5.16 6.84 0.77
C LEU A 100 6.21 6.83 1.88
N SER A 101 6.48 7.98 2.48
CA SER A 101 7.50 8.14 3.51
C SER A 101 6.87 8.66 4.80
N LEU A 102 7.13 7.96 5.90
CA LEU A 102 6.67 8.38 7.22
C LEU A 102 7.60 9.48 7.76
N PRO A 103 7.04 10.54 8.37
CA PRO A 103 7.85 11.55 9.03
C PRO A 103 8.61 10.94 10.22
N PRO A 104 9.82 11.43 10.54
CA PRO A 104 10.70 10.84 11.56
C PRO A 104 10.02 10.63 12.91
N ALA A 105 9.18 11.57 13.35
CA ALA A 105 8.45 11.46 14.62
C ALA A 105 7.47 10.27 14.64
N LEU A 106 6.75 10.04 13.54
CA LEU A 106 5.82 8.93 13.41
C LEU A 106 6.56 7.60 13.28
N ALA A 107 7.62 7.57 12.49
CA ALA A 107 8.48 6.40 12.34
C ALA A 107 9.04 5.95 13.71
N GLN A 108 9.56 6.88 14.50
CA GLN A 108 10.08 6.59 15.84
C GLN A 108 8.97 6.09 16.78
N ALA A 109 7.77 6.67 16.74
CA ALA A 109 6.66 6.23 17.58
C ALA A 109 6.21 4.79 17.28
N ILE A 110 6.16 4.40 16.00
CA ILE A 110 5.76 3.05 15.58
C ILE A 110 6.82 2.02 15.98
N VAL A 111 8.10 2.36 15.79
CA VAL A 111 9.23 1.49 16.19
C VAL A 111 9.29 1.34 17.71
N ALA A 112 9.14 2.43 18.47
CA ALA A 112 9.15 2.41 19.93
C ALA A 112 7.93 1.69 20.52
N GLY A 113 6.77 1.79 19.87
CA GLY A 113 5.51 1.15 20.29
C GLY A 113 5.41 -0.35 19.96
N GLY A 114 6.48 -0.99 19.51
CA GLY A 114 6.48 -2.43 19.17
C GLY A 114 5.55 -2.77 18.00
N GLY A 115 5.24 -1.79 17.16
CA GLY A 115 4.45 -1.99 15.96
C GLY A 115 2.93 -2.11 16.12
N VAL A 116 2.38 -1.60 17.23
CA VAL A 116 0.93 -1.53 17.43
C VAL A 116 0.42 -0.17 16.94
N LEU A 117 -0.33 -0.17 15.82
CA LEU A 117 -1.01 1.04 15.37
C LEU A 117 -2.13 1.40 16.38
N PRO A 118 -2.17 2.63 16.91
CA PRO A 118 -3.21 3.05 17.85
C PRO A 118 -4.51 3.26 17.07
N GLY A 119 -5.44 2.31 17.14
CA GLY A 119 -6.77 2.47 16.51
C GLY A 119 -7.42 1.19 15.99
N GLY A 120 -6.72 0.06 15.98
CA GLY A 120 -7.34 -1.23 15.69
C GLY A 120 -8.25 -1.70 16.84
N ARG A 121 -9.48 -1.19 16.93
CA ARG A 121 -10.57 -1.83 17.68
C ARG A 121 -10.86 -3.20 17.05
N GLY A 122 -10.00 -4.17 17.34
CA GLY A 122 -10.30 -5.58 17.18
C GLY A 122 -11.43 -5.91 18.13
N GLY A 123 -12.61 -6.20 17.57
CA GLY A 123 -13.78 -6.63 18.32
C GLY A 123 -13.43 -7.84 19.17
N GLU A 124 -13.29 -7.61 20.47
CA GLU A 124 -13.17 -8.66 21.47
C GLU A 124 -14.49 -9.44 21.46
N ARG A 125 -14.44 -10.62 20.84
CA ARG A 125 -15.58 -11.53 20.72
C ARG A 125 -15.95 -12.02 22.11
N ARG A 126 -17.11 -11.57 22.59
CA ARG A 126 -18.09 -12.27 23.45
C ARG A 126 -17.59 -13.60 24.06
N GLY A 127 -17.13 -13.54 25.31
CA GLY A 127 -17.15 -14.67 26.23
C GLY A 127 -18.35 -14.55 27.17
N GLY A 128 -19.54 -14.95 26.71
CA GLY A 128 -20.77 -14.92 27.51
C GLY A 128 -20.74 -15.98 28.61
N GLY A 129 -20.44 -15.57 29.84
CA GLY A 129 -20.57 -16.41 31.03
C GLY A 129 -22.04 -16.67 31.37
N ARG A 130 -22.58 -17.84 30.99
CA ARG A 130 -23.77 -18.41 31.63
C ARG A 130 -23.30 -19.38 32.72
N ARG A 131 -23.33 -18.95 33.98
CA ARG A 131 -23.34 -19.87 35.12
C ARG A 131 -24.76 -19.95 35.68
N ARG A 132 -25.38 -21.12 35.46
CA ARG A 132 -26.53 -21.64 36.21
C ARG A 132 -26.03 -22.09 37.59
N GLY A 133 -26.82 -21.88 38.63
CA GLY A 133 -26.71 -22.58 39.91
C GLY A 133 -27.11 -21.72 41.10
N GLY A 134 -28.28 -22.02 41.67
CA GLY A 134 -28.88 -21.35 42.83
C GLY A 134 -30.39 -21.44 42.76
#